data_AF-A0A1F0QNX5-F1
#
_entry.id   AF-A0A1F0QNX5-F1
#
_cell.length_a   1.000
_cell.length_b   1.000
_cell.length_c   1.000
_cell.angle_alpha   90.00
_cell.angle_beta   90.00
_cell.angle_gamma   90.00
#
_symmetry.space_group_name_H-M   'P 1'
#
loop_
_entity.id
_entity.type
_entity.pdbx_description
1 polymer ?
#
loop_
_entity_poly.entity_id
_entity_poly.type
_entity_poly.pdbx_seq_one_letter_code
_entity_poly.pdbx_strand_id
1 'polypeptide(L)'
;MSRVILREQRPRTTWPVIAAGVLAAVYILAPVLALGVRVPWPKLADTLSAPATHDLLRVSLSAAALSTLLSTILGTCLALWLQQLRRVSHLVRLVVYLPLAMPPVVGGLALTALLGRRGLLGPVLEQAGLHVSFAFPGVVAAHLFVTLPFVVVAVDSALRQLDPEVVASARGIGLSTGTILRRIILPAILPAVFTGGALAFARSLGEFGTTITFAGSLPGSTRTMPSGIYLEREVSADNAYALSAVLIGIAILTLTAAGMPLLLRRRREQAVRALQPMDTAKLRTMTSPQVSPRDLVVTIGTTTTSFRGGRVTAVVGPNGAGKTTLMRFISGRLQGAQTNAERVVMLSQDPGLPPTATVEQALTMVTKDGQRTQELLNAAGLQELGHVDELSGGQAAQVALLRALAARPEVLVVDEPFAAMDVESAARWRHLLRLSAADRTTIIVTHNRVDLTTLADDIAVMEAGEVISLGPVSLLLEQPTTHFMAELSGVNLLRGSLRDGVFTPARSGDHWAAFPQSALNFDSTGALSATILADLGSSTLVEIDGQRVTLDQPARSKAPGEVVPVFLDSAALRLYALK
;
A
#
# COMPACT_ATOMS: atom_id res chain seq x y z
N MET A 1 23.51 -26.86 -1.12
CA MET A 1 22.07 -27.00 -0.76
C MET A 1 21.23 -26.66 -1.99
N SER A 2 20.38 -27.58 -2.44
CA SER A 2 19.45 -27.36 -3.55
C SER A 2 18.37 -26.35 -3.12
N ARG A 3 18.20 -25.26 -3.87
CA ARG A 3 17.12 -24.29 -3.64
C ARG A 3 15.79 -24.97 -3.95
N VAL A 4 14.94 -25.19 -2.95
CA VAL A 4 13.55 -25.62 -3.15
C VAL A 4 12.76 -24.39 -3.61
N ILE A 5 12.27 -24.45 -4.84
CA ILE A 5 11.45 -23.38 -5.45
C ILE A 5 9.98 -23.66 -5.13
N LEU A 6 9.32 -22.75 -4.43
CA LEU A 6 7.88 -22.84 -4.14
C LEU A 6 7.10 -22.12 -5.26
N ARG A 7 6.17 -22.82 -5.90
CA ARG A 7 5.24 -22.23 -6.89
C ARG A 7 3.81 -22.44 -6.44
N GLU A 8 3.06 -21.36 -6.36
CA GLU A 8 1.62 -21.43 -6.11
C GLU A 8 0.90 -22.13 -7.27
N GLN A 9 -0.07 -22.98 -6.92
CA GLN A 9 -0.99 -23.54 -7.92
C GLN A 9 -1.88 -22.43 -8.45
N ARG A 10 -1.81 -22.18 -9.77
CA ARG A 10 -2.73 -21.22 -10.41
C ARG A 10 -4.14 -21.80 -10.41
N PRO A 11 -5.18 -20.98 -10.13
CA PRO A 11 -6.56 -21.43 -10.28
C PRO A 11 -6.80 -21.88 -11.72
N ARG A 12 -7.48 -23.01 -11.90
CA ARG A 12 -7.84 -23.53 -13.22
C ARG A 12 -8.96 -22.68 -13.81
N THR A 13 -8.71 -22.05 -14.95
CA THR A 13 -9.72 -21.34 -15.75
C THR A 13 -10.68 -22.34 -16.40
N THR A 14 -11.98 -22.03 -16.44
CA THR A 14 -12.99 -22.90 -17.07
C THR A 14 -12.88 -22.89 -18.60
N TRP A 15 -13.22 -24.01 -19.25
CA TRP A 15 -13.16 -24.15 -20.72
C TRP A 15 -13.92 -23.06 -21.50
N PRO A 16 -15.15 -22.63 -21.10
CA PRO A 16 -15.87 -21.59 -21.84
C PRO A 16 -15.12 -20.25 -21.88
N VAL A 17 -14.43 -19.90 -20.79
CA VAL A 17 -13.62 -18.67 -20.72
C VAL A 17 -12.40 -18.76 -21.65
N ILE A 18 -11.75 -19.93 -21.70
CA ILE A 18 -10.64 -20.18 -22.63
C ILE A 18 -11.12 -20.09 -24.08
N ALA A 19 -12.24 -20.75 -24.41
CA ALA A 19 -12.79 -20.75 -25.76
C ALA A 19 -13.18 -19.33 -26.21
N ALA A 20 -13.86 -18.55 -25.37
CA ALA A 20 -14.18 -17.15 -25.64
C ALA A 20 -12.91 -16.30 -25.83
N GLY A 21 -11.87 -16.52 -25.01
CA GLY A 21 -10.58 -15.84 -25.14
C GLY A 21 -9.87 -16.15 -26.46
N VAL A 22 -9.85 -17.42 -26.88
CA VAL A 22 -9.29 -17.84 -28.18
C VAL A 22 -10.06 -17.22 -29.33
N LEU A 23 -11.40 -17.25 -29.28
CA LEU A 23 -12.24 -16.63 -30.32
C LEU A 23 -11.96 -15.13 -30.46
N ALA A 24 -11.84 -14.41 -29.34
CA ALA A 24 -11.50 -12.99 -29.33
C ALA A 24 -10.10 -12.73 -29.92
N ALA A 25 -9.11 -13.57 -29.58
CA ALA A 25 -7.76 -13.46 -30.14
C ALA A 25 -7.75 -13.71 -31.66
N VAL A 26 -8.47 -14.73 -32.14
CA VAL A 26 -8.61 -15.02 -33.57
C VAL A 26 -9.29 -13.86 -34.30
N TYR A 27 -10.35 -13.28 -33.72
CA TYR A 27 -11.05 -12.14 -34.31
C TYR A 27 -10.12 -10.93 -34.52
N ILE A 28 -9.21 -10.66 -33.57
CA ILE A 28 -8.21 -9.58 -33.67
C ILE A 28 -7.11 -9.92 -34.69
N LEU A 29 -6.62 -11.16 -34.71
CA LEU A 29 -5.48 -11.58 -35.53
C LEU A 29 -5.85 -11.87 -36.99
N ALA A 30 -7.05 -12.40 -37.25
CA ALA A 30 -7.45 -12.85 -38.59
C ALA A 30 -7.39 -11.74 -39.67
N PRO A 31 -7.86 -10.49 -39.43
CA PRO A 31 -7.74 -9.42 -40.42
C PRO A 31 -6.29 -9.04 -40.73
N VAL A 32 -5.40 -9.07 -39.73
CA VAL A 32 -3.97 -8.78 -39.90
C VAL A 32 -3.30 -9.86 -40.74
N LEU A 33 -3.60 -11.13 -40.47
CA LEU A 33 -3.12 -12.26 -41.27
C LEU A 33 -3.65 -12.21 -42.70
N ALA A 34 -4.94 -11.91 -42.88
CA ALA A 34 -5.56 -11.77 -44.20
C ALA A 34 -4.94 -10.63 -45.01
N LEU A 35 -4.64 -9.49 -44.36
CA LEU A 35 -3.90 -8.40 -45.00
C LEU A 35 -2.51 -8.86 -45.44
N GLY A 36 -1.78 -9.58 -44.58
CA GLY A 36 -0.46 -10.14 -44.90
C GLY A 36 -0.43 -11.05 -46.14
N VAL A 37 -1.52 -11.78 -46.42
CA VAL A 37 -1.66 -12.58 -47.64
C VAL A 37 -1.85 -11.72 -48.89
N ARG A 38 -2.47 -10.54 -48.76
CA ARG A 38 -2.71 -9.59 -49.85
C ARG A 38 -1.51 -8.71 -50.19
N VAL A 39 -0.46 -8.71 -49.36
CA VAL A 39 0.73 -7.89 -49.58
C VAL A 39 1.54 -8.41 -50.77
N PRO A 40 1.90 -7.56 -51.75
CA PRO A 40 2.80 -7.93 -52.83
C PRO A 40 4.26 -7.95 -52.36
N TRP A 41 4.64 -8.97 -51.59
CA TRP A 41 5.99 -9.12 -51.00
C TRP A 41 7.16 -8.88 -51.96
N PRO A 42 7.12 -9.32 -53.24
CA PRO A 42 8.22 -9.06 -54.19
C PRO A 42 8.44 -7.57 -54.48
N LYS A 43 7.37 -6.75 -54.46
CA LYS A 43 7.42 -5.30 -54.73
C LYS A 43 7.64 -4.46 -53.46
N LEU A 44 7.73 -5.11 -52.30
CA LEU A 44 7.85 -4.40 -51.02
C LEU A 44 9.16 -3.61 -50.93
N ALA A 45 10.27 -4.16 -51.44
CA ALA A 45 11.56 -3.50 -51.46
C ALA A 45 11.53 -2.22 -52.32
N ASP A 46 10.87 -2.27 -53.48
CA ASP A 46 10.70 -1.12 -54.36
C ASP A 46 9.82 -0.04 -53.71
N THR A 47 8.73 -0.48 -53.08
CA THR A 47 7.82 0.42 -52.35
C THR A 47 8.53 1.10 -51.18
N LEU A 48 9.34 0.36 -50.43
CA LEU A 48 10.13 0.88 -49.32
C LEU A 48 11.20 1.86 -49.78
N SER A 49 11.82 1.62 -50.93
CA SER A 49 12.89 2.47 -51.50
C SER A 49 12.37 3.71 -52.21
N ALA A 50 11.05 3.82 -52.41
CA ALA A 50 10.44 4.96 -53.08
C ALA A 50 10.58 6.24 -52.22
N PRO A 51 11.03 7.38 -52.79
CA PRO A 51 11.20 8.63 -52.06
C PRO A 51 9.94 9.10 -51.31
N ALA A 52 8.76 8.90 -51.92
CA ALA A 52 7.48 9.24 -51.29
C ALA A 52 7.24 8.43 -50.01
N THR A 53 7.61 7.14 -49.98
CA THR A 53 7.49 6.28 -48.79
C THR A 53 8.44 6.75 -47.68
N HIS A 54 9.65 7.20 -48.04
CA HIS A 54 10.60 7.74 -47.07
C HIS A 54 10.05 9.00 -46.39
N ASP A 55 9.42 9.90 -47.15
CA ASP A 55 8.77 11.10 -46.60
C ASP A 55 7.62 10.74 -45.66
N LEU A 56 6.76 9.80 -46.05
CA LEU A 56 5.67 9.29 -45.20
C LEU A 56 6.20 8.70 -43.89
N LEU A 57 7.24 7.85 -43.97
CA LEU A 57 7.88 7.25 -42.81
C LEU A 57 8.51 8.30 -41.91
N ARG A 58 9.27 9.25 -42.48
CA ARG A 58 9.93 10.31 -41.74
C ARG A 58 8.92 11.14 -40.96
N VAL A 59 7.87 11.64 -41.59
CA VAL A 59 6.84 12.46 -40.94
C VAL A 59 6.12 11.65 -39.87
N SER A 60 5.74 10.41 -40.15
CA SER A 60 4.98 9.56 -39.22
C SER A 60 5.79 9.17 -37.99
N LEU A 61 7.02 8.69 -38.19
CA LEU A 61 7.89 8.23 -37.10
C LEU A 61 8.35 9.40 -36.24
N SER A 62 8.70 10.55 -36.84
CA SER A 62 9.08 11.74 -36.07
C SER A 62 7.90 12.30 -35.28
N ALA A 63 6.70 12.38 -35.88
CA ALA A 63 5.49 12.81 -35.18
C ALA A 63 5.13 11.84 -34.05
N ALA A 64 5.19 10.53 -34.28
CA ALA A 64 4.91 9.51 -33.27
C ALA A 64 5.94 9.53 -32.13
N ALA A 65 7.23 9.62 -32.43
CA ALA A 65 8.28 9.68 -31.41
C ALA A 65 8.14 10.94 -30.55
N LEU A 66 7.98 12.11 -31.16
CA LEU A 66 7.88 13.38 -30.43
C LEU A 66 6.58 13.48 -29.62
N SER A 67 5.44 13.13 -30.21
CA SER A 67 4.16 13.13 -29.48
C SER A 67 4.13 12.09 -28.35
N THR A 68 4.77 10.94 -28.52
CA THR A 68 4.91 9.93 -27.45
C THR A 68 5.78 10.46 -26.32
N LEU A 69 6.94 11.06 -26.64
CA LEU A 69 7.82 11.65 -25.63
C LEU A 69 7.09 12.71 -24.81
N LEU A 70 6.42 13.64 -25.49
CA LEU A 70 5.64 14.71 -24.85
C LEU A 70 4.48 14.15 -24.04
N SER A 71 3.71 13.20 -24.59
CA SER A 71 2.61 12.53 -23.89
C SER A 71 3.09 11.77 -22.66
N THR A 72 4.25 11.13 -22.75
CA THR A 72 4.83 10.38 -21.63
C THR A 72 5.22 11.31 -20.50
N ILE A 73 5.90 12.42 -20.81
CA ILE A 73 6.31 13.43 -19.81
C ILE A 73 5.07 14.12 -19.23
N LEU A 74 4.24 14.73 -20.07
CA LEU A 74 3.07 15.51 -19.65
C LEU A 74 2.02 14.63 -18.98
N GLY A 75 1.75 13.45 -19.52
CA GLY A 75 0.79 12.49 -18.97
C GLY A 75 1.24 11.94 -17.61
N THR A 76 2.54 11.64 -17.43
CA THR A 76 3.07 11.22 -16.12
C THR A 76 2.98 12.35 -15.11
N CYS A 77 3.36 13.58 -15.48
CA CYS A 77 3.22 14.75 -14.62
C CYS A 77 1.75 15.00 -14.23
N LEU A 78 0.82 14.92 -15.19
CA LEU A 78 -0.60 15.09 -14.95
C LEU A 78 -1.15 14.00 -14.02
N ALA A 79 -0.77 12.74 -14.22
CA ALA A 79 -1.17 11.63 -13.35
C ALA A 79 -0.63 11.78 -11.92
N LEU A 80 0.61 12.25 -11.75
CA LEU A 80 1.17 12.56 -10.44
C LEU A 80 0.44 13.72 -9.75
N TRP A 81 0.04 14.74 -10.51
CA TRP A 81 -0.74 15.86 -9.98
C TRP A 81 -2.16 15.45 -9.56
N LEU A 82 -2.80 14.55 -10.30
CA LEU A 82 -4.13 14.00 -9.95
C LEU A 82 -4.17 13.38 -8.55
N GLN A 83 -3.06 12.83 -8.06
CA GLN A 83 -2.97 12.25 -6.71
C GLN A 83 -3.12 13.30 -5.59
N GLN A 84 -2.89 14.57 -5.89
CA GLN A 84 -3.02 15.68 -4.92
C GLN A 84 -4.44 16.26 -4.89
N LEU A 85 -5.20 16.07 -5.97
CA LEU A 85 -6.52 16.64 -6.16
C LEU A 85 -7.60 15.77 -5.50
N ARG A 86 -7.75 15.83 -4.18
CA ARG A 86 -8.70 15.03 -3.37
C ARG A 86 -10.01 14.65 -4.09
N ARG A 87 -11.04 15.52 -4.03
CA ARG A 87 -12.35 15.26 -4.65
C ARG A 87 -12.41 15.65 -6.13
N VAL A 88 -11.64 16.66 -6.53
CA VAL A 88 -11.66 17.24 -7.88
C VAL A 88 -11.00 16.34 -8.93
N SER A 89 -10.15 15.40 -8.51
CA SER A 89 -9.48 14.47 -9.43
C SER A 89 -10.44 13.63 -10.27
N HIS A 90 -11.67 13.36 -9.82
CA HIS A 90 -12.67 12.67 -10.63
C HIS A 90 -13.11 13.50 -11.84
N LEU A 91 -13.36 14.80 -11.65
CA LEU A 91 -13.74 15.70 -12.75
C LEU A 91 -12.59 15.87 -13.75
N VAL A 92 -11.37 16.05 -13.25
CA VAL A 92 -10.19 16.17 -14.13
C VAL A 92 -9.98 14.90 -14.95
N ARG A 93 -10.22 13.70 -14.38
CA ARG A 93 -10.16 12.44 -15.14
C ARG A 93 -11.19 12.38 -16.26
N LEU A 94 -12.41 12.85 -16.04
CA LEU A 94 -13.42 12.92 -17.12
C LEU A 94 -12.96 13.81 -18.28
N VAL A 95 -12.36 14.96 -17.96
CA VAL A 95 -11.77 15.85 -18.98
C VAL A 95 -10.63 15.16 -19.73
N VAL A 96 -9.76 14.43 -19.03
CA VAL A 96 -8.66 13.67 -19.65
C VAL A 96 -9.20 12.54 -20.55
N TYR A 97 -10.35 11.93 -20.22
CA TYR A 97 -10.93 10.86 -21.02
C TYR A 97 -11.76 11.36 -22.19
N LEU A 98 -12.14 12.64 -22.20
CA LEU A 98 -12.95 13.24 -23.25
C LEU A 98 -12.38 13.00 -24.67
N PRO A 99 -11.06 13.15 -24.95
CA PRO A 99 -10.50 12.86 -26.27
C PRO A 99 -10.67 11.40 -26.72
N LEU A 100 -10.79 10.45 -25.80
CA LEU A 100 -11.00 9.03 -26.13
C LEU A 100 -12.42 8.74 -26.61
N ALA A 101 -13.39 9.56 -26.19
CA ALA A 101 -14.80 9.44 -26.56
C ALA A 101 -15.15 10.27 -27.80
N MET A 102 -14.37 11.30 -28.12
CA MET A 102 -14.64 12.17 -29.25
C MET A 102 -14.31 11.50 -30.59
N PRO A 103 -15.17 11.63 -31.62
CA PRO A 103 -14.81 11.27 -32.98
C PRO A 103 -13.54 12.04 -33.41
N PRO A 104 -12.56 11.40 -34.08
CA PRO A 104 -11.29 12.05 -34.44
C PRO A 104 -11.45 13.35 -35.24
N VAL A 105 -12.43 13.40 -36.13
CA VAL A 105 -12.75 14.61 -36.91
C VAL A 105 -13.18 15.76 -36.01
N VAL A 106 -14.00 15.49 -34.99
CA VAL A 106 -14.42 16.49 -33.99
C VAL A 106 -13.21 16.98 -33.19
N GLY A 107 -12.30 16.08 -32.82
CA GLY A 107 -11.02 16.45 -32.19
C GLY A 107 -10.19 17.38 -33.07
N GLY A 108 -10.08 17.09 -34.37
CA GLY A 108 -9.36 17.94 -35.32
C GLY A 108 -10.01 19.32 -35.49
N LEU A 109 -11.34 19.40 -35.55
CA LEU A 109 -12.07 20.67 -35.58
C LEU A 109 -11.88 21.48 -34.29
N ALA A 110 -11.91 20.82 -33.13
CA ALA A 110 -11.65 21.48 -31.84
C ALA A 110 -10.23 22.07 -31.77
N LEU A 111 -9.22 21.32 -32.23
CA LEU A 111 -7.86 21.83 -32.33
C LEU A 111 -7.73 22.95 -33.35
N THR A 112 -8.46 22.90 -34.46
CA THR A 112 -8.51 24.01 -35.43
C THR A 112 -9.14 25.26 -34.80
N ALA A 113 -10.22 25.10 -34.03
CA ALA A 113 -10.85 26.22 -33.33
C ALA A 113 -9.92 26.85 -32.26
N LEU A 114 -9.01 26.05 -31.67
CA LEU A 114 -8.07 26.51 -30.65
C LEU A 114 -6.77 27.07 -31.25
N LEU A 115 -6.07 26.27 -32.06
CA LEU A 115 -4.71 26.48 -32.57
C LEU A 115 -4.66 26.86 -34.06
N GLY A 116 -5.83 26.98 -34.70
CA GLY A 116 -6.01 27.50 -36.06
C GLY A 116 -5.42 28.89 -36.24
N ARG A 117 -5.10 29.28 -37.48
CA ARG A 117 -4.74 30.69 -37.79
C ARG A 117 -5.80 31.69 -37.32
N ARG A 118 -7.08 31.34 -37.43
CA ARG A 118 -8.23 32.12 -36.92
C ARG A 118 -8.79 31.57 -35.60
N GLY A 119 -8.05 30.69 -34.92
CA GLY A 119 -8.46 30.08 -33.67
C GLY A 119 -8.24 31.00 -32.47
N LEU A 120 -8.73 30.58 -31.30
CA LEU A 120 -8.65 31.36 -30.06
C LEU A 120 -7.21 31.74 -29.67
N LEU A 121 -6.23 30.87 -29.91
CA LEU A 121 -4.81 31.12 -29.64
C LEU A 121 -4.02 31.51 -30.89
N GLY A 122 -4.65 31.59 -32.06
CA GLY A 122 -4.02 31.91 -33.34
C GLY A 122 -3.21 33.22 -33.32
N PRO A 123 -3.81 34.35 -32.89
CA PRO A 123 -3.11 35.64 -32.87
C PRO A 123 -1.87 35.65 -31.96
N VAL A 124 -1.93 34.94 -30.82
CA VAL A 124 -0.81 34.84 -29.87
C VAL A 124 0.32 34.00 -30.47
N LEU A 125 -0.01 32.89 -31.13
CA LEU A 125 0.97 32.04 -31.81
C LEU A 125 1.63 32.76 -32.98
N GLU A 126 0.88 33.57 -33.73
CA GLU A 126 1.39 34.36 -34.84
C GLU A 126 2.37 35.44 -34.37
N GLN A 127 2.08 36.14 -33.27
CA GLN A 127 3.02 37.08 -32.64
C GLN A 127 4.31 36.40 -32.16
N ALA A 128 4.22 35.13 -31.74
CA ALA A 128 5.38 34.32 -31.37
C ALA A 128 6.13 33.72 -32.58
N GLY A 129 5.64 33.93 -33.81
CA GLY A 129 6.21 33.34 -35.04
C GLY A 129 6.01 31.82 -35.15
N LEU A 130 5.03 31.26 -34.42
CA LEU A 130 4.77 29.82 -34.36
C LEU A 130 3.61 29.44 -35.28
N HIS A 131 3.93 28.82 -36.42
CA HIS A 131 2.91 28.28 -37.34
C HIS A 131 2.58 26.83 -37.00
N VAL A 132 1.47 26.62 -36.28
CA VAL A 132 1.05 25.28 -35.84
C VAL A 132 0.12 24.60 -36.86
N SER A 133 -0.83 25.32 -37.45
CA SER A 133 -1.77 24.76 -38.43
C SER A 133 -1.11 24.51 -39.79
N PHE A 134 -1.45 23.38 -40.44
CA PHE A 134 -0.88 22.96 -41.73
C PHE A 134 0.66 22.84 -41.73
N ALA A 135 1.25 22.55 -40.58
CA ALA A 135 2.68 22.38 -40.40
C ALA A 135 2.96 21.17 -39.49
N PHE A 136 4.21 20.70 -39.48
CA PHE A 136 4.62 19.55 -38.67
C PHE A 136 4.27 19.68 -37.16
N PRO A 137 4.42 20.86 -36.50
CA PRO A 137 3.97 21.03 -35.12
C PRO A 137 2.48 20.75 -34.91
N GLY A 138 1.64 21.00 -35.93
CA GLY A 138 0.21 20.70 -35.89
C GLY A 138 -0.08 19.21 -35.89
N VAL A 139 0.70 18.42 -36.63
CA VAL A 139 0.64 16.95 -36.59
C VAL A 139 0.95 16.46 -35.17
N VAL A 140 2.02 16.99 -34.57
CA VAL A 140 2.43 16.64 -33.20
C VAL A 140 1.35 17.02 -32.18
N ALA A 141 0.74 18.19 -32.31
CA ALA A 141 -0.35 18.65 -31.43
C ALA A 141 -1.60 17.77 -31.56
N ALA A 142 -1.99 17.40 -32.80
CA ALA A 142 -3.08 16.45 -33.05
C ALA A 142 -2.82 15.10 -32.38
N HIS A 143 -1.61 14.56 -32.55
CA HIS A 143 -1.24 13.29 -31.95
C HIS A 143 -1.21 13.38 -30.42
N LEU A 144 -0.63 14.45 -29.85
CA LEU A 144 -0.57 14.67 -28.41
C LEU A 144 -1.97 14.69 -27.77
N PHE A 145 -2.94 15.37 -28.40
CA PHE A 145 -4.32 15.45 -27.92
C PHE A 145 -4.98 14.08 -27.77
N VAL A 146 -4.72 13.18 -28.73
CA VAL A 146 -5.30 11.84 -28.76
C VAL A 146 -4.51 10.83 -27.90
N THR A 147 -3.20 11.01 -27.77
CA THR A 147 -2.30 10.00 -27.16
C THR A 147 -2.03 10.24 -25.67
N LEU A 148 -2.09 11.50 -25.20
CA LEU A 148 -1.89 11.85 -23.79
C LEU A 148 -2.77 11.04 -22.81
N PRO A 149 -4.08 10.80 -23.07
CA PRO A 149 -4.93 10.04 -22.16
C PRO A 149 -4.45 8.61 -21.90
N PHE A 150 -3.81 7.95 -22.89
CA PHE A 150 -3.31 6.58 -22.72
C PHE A 150 -2.21 6.49 -21.66
N VAL A 151 -1.30 7.46 -21.64
CA VAL A 151 -0.26 7.56 -20.60
C VAL A 151 -0.90 7.84 -19.25
N VAL A 152 -1.82 8.81 -19.18
CA VAL A 152 -2.46 9.18 -17.91
C VAL A 152 -3.22 8.01 -17.32
N VAL A 153 -3.99 7.25 -18.12
CA VAL A 153 -4.73 6.07 -17.65
C VAL A 153 -3.78 5.01 -17.10
N ALA A 154 -2.71 4.69 -17.83
CA ALA A 154 -1.75 3.67 -17.41
C ALA A 154 -1.06 4.06 -16.10
N VAL A 155 -0.59 5.31 -16.00
CA VAL A 155 0.13 5.82 -14.83
C VAL A 155 -0.80 6.04 -13.63
N ASP A 156 -1.99 6.62 -13.81
CA ASP A 156 -2.98 6.81 -12.73
C ASP A 156 -3.43 5.47 -12.15
N SER A 157 -3.64 4.45 -13.01
CA SER A 157 -3.97 3.09 -12.57
C SER A 157 -2.86 2.47 -11.72
N ALA A 158 -1.60 2.63 -12.12
CA ALA A 158 -0.46 2.13 -11.35
C ALA A 158 -0.27 2.88 -10.02
N LEU A 159 -0.42 4.21 -10.01
CA LEU A 159 -0.33 5.02 -8.80
C LEU A 159 -1.39 4.62 -7.76
N ARG A 160 -2.61 4.31 -8.20
CA ARG A 160 -3.71 3.86 -7.33
C ARG A 160 -3.49 2.48 -6.70
N GLN A 161 -2.61 1.67 -7.29
CA GLN A 161 -2.24 0.35 -6.77
C GLN A 161 -1.10 0.42 -5.74
N LEU A 162 -0.43 1.57 -5.62
CA LEU A 162 0.61 1.74 -4.61
C LEU A 162 0.00 1.78 -3.22
N ASP A 163 0.51 0.92 -2.34
CA ASP A 163 0.13 0.91 -0.94
C ASP A 163 0.46 2.26 -0.27
N PRO A 164 -0.54 2.98 0.28
CA PRO A 164 -0.34 4.23 1.01
C PRO A 164 0.64 4.11 2.18
N GLU A 165 0.74 2.93 2.81
CA GLU A 165 1.64 2.70 3.94
C GLU A 165 3.12 2.82 3.55
N VAL A 166 3.49 2.51 2.29
CA VAL A 166 4.87 2.69 1.80
C VAL A 166 5.28 4.17 1.85
N VAL A 167 4.40 5.06 1.39
CA VAL A 167 4.65 6.51 1.36
C VAL A 167 4.59 7.09 2.78
N ALA A 168 3.63 6.65 3.60
CA ALA A 168 3.49 7.10 4.97
C ALA A 168 4.70 6.70 5.83
N SER A 169 5.18 5.46 5.68
CA SER A 169 6.37 4.96 6.36
C SER A 169 7.63 5.71 5.91
N ALA A 170 7.76 6.00 4.61
CA ALA A 170 8.87 6.79 4.08
C ALA A 170 8.91 8.23 4.65
N ARG A 171 7.76 8.87 4.85
CA ARG A 171 7.69 10.19 5.51
C ARG A 171 8.02 10.11 7.00
N GLY A 172 7.57 9.08 7.70
CA GLY A 172 7.83 8.89 9.14
C GLY A 172 9.33 8.79 9.48
N ILE A 173 10.15 8.26 8.57
CA ILE A 173 11.61 8.22 8.71
C ILE A 173 12.32 9.50 8.18
N GLY A 174 11.57 10.54 7.80
CA GLY A 174 12.11 11.85 7.40
C GLY A 174 12.55 11.97 5.93
N LEU A 175 12.08 11.11 5.01
CA LEU A 175 12.37 11.27 3.58
C LEU A 175 11.61 12.46 2.98
N SER A 176 12.32 13.31 2.23
CA SER A 176 11.71 14.42 1.50
C SER A 176 10.81 13.95 0.36
N THR A 177 9.80 14.76 0.01
CA THR A 177 8.84 14.43 -1.06
C THR A 177 9.52 14.15 -2.40
N GLY A 178 10.60 14.88 -2.74
CA GLY A 178 11.40 14.62 -3.95
C GLY A 178 12.14 13.28 -3.90
N THR A 179 12.62 12.87 -2.72
CA THR A 179 13.27 11.57 -2.54
C THR A 179 12.27 10.43 -2.68
N ILE A 180 11.08 10.57 -2.07
CA ILE A 180 9.98 9.61 -2.20
C ILE A 180 9.58 9.47 -3.68
N LEU A 181 9.41 10.59 -4.38
CA LEU A 181 9.08 10.58 -5.80
C LEU A 181 10.14 9.83 -6.62
N ARG A 182 11.42 10.17 -6.46
CA ARG A 182 12.51 9.63 -7.28
C ARG A 182 12.90 8.19 -6.94
N ARG A 183 12.89 7.81 -5.67
CA ARG A 183 13.39 6.50 -5.21
C ARG A 183 12.30 5.45 -4.96
N ILE A 184 11.05 5.88 -4.78
CA ILE A 184 9.94 4.97 -4.45
C ILE A 184 8.89 5.01 -5.56
N ILE A 185 8.28 6.17 -5.81
CA ILE A 185 7.11 6.27 -6.72
C ILE A 185 7.51 6.03 -8.18
N LEU A 186 8.48 6.78 -8.70
CA LEU A 186 8.89 6.70 -10.11
C LEU A 186 9.36 5.29 -10.51
N PRO A 187 10.24 4.61 -9.75
CA PRO A 187 10.64 3.22 -10.07
C PRO A 187 9.46 2.23 -10.03
N ALA A 188 8.50 2.43 -9.11
CA ALA A 188 7.34 1.57 -9.00
C ALA A 188 6.36 1.73 -10.17
N ILE A 189 6.16 2.95 -10.67
CA ILE A 189 5.26 3.22 -11.82
C ILE A 189 5.96 3.15 -13.18
N LEU A 190 7.31 3.08 -13.22
CA LEU A 190 8.08 3.04 -14.46
C LEU A 190 7.57 2.00 -15.49
N PRO A 191 7.20 0.77 -15.10
CA PRO A 191 6.65 -0.20 -16.05
C PRO A 191 5.33 0.27 -16.69
N ALA A 192 4.50 0.99 -15.92
CA ALA A 192 3.25 1.57 -16.42
C ALA A 192 3.51 2.80 -17.30
N VAL A 193 4.54 3.60 -17.01
CA VAL A 193 4.99 4.71 -17.88
C VAL A 193 5.41 4.16 -19.25
N PHE A 194 6.22 3.10 -19.29
CA PHE A 194 6.60 2.44 -20.54
C PHE A 194 5.40 1.86 -21.29
N THR A 195 4.48 1.19 -20.57
CA THR A 195 3.26 0.63 -21.18
C THR A 195 2.39 1.74 -21.78
N GLY A 196 2.17 2.84 -21.03
CA GLY A 196 1.43 4.00 -21.48
C GLY A 196 2.08 4.68 -22.69
N GLY A 197 3.40 4.84 -22.67
CA GLY A 197 4.17 5.37 -23.80
C GLY A 197 4.09 4.49 -25.05
N ALA A 198 4.16 3.16 -24.89
CA ALA A 198 4.02 2.22 -26.00
C ALA A 198 2.63 2.28 -26.64
N LEU A 199 1.58 2.35 -25.82
CA LEU A 199 0.21 2.52 -26.29
C LEU A 199 0.02 3.88 -26.98
N ALA A 200 0.60 4.95 -26.44
CA ALA A 200 0.61 6.27 -27.06
C ALA A 200 1.30 6.26 -28.43
N PHE A 201 2.45 5.59 -28.55
CA PHE A 201 3.18 5.44 -29.82
C PHE A 201 2.37 4.66 -30.85
N ALA A 202 1.83 3.50 -30.46
CA ALA A 202 1.01 2.67 -31.34
C ALA A 202 -0.26 3.43 -31.79
N ARG A 203 -0.91 4.15 -30.87
CA ARG A 203 -2.07 4.99 -31.21
C ARG A 203 -1.69 6.14 -32.14
N SER A 204 -0.50 6.74 -31.94
CA SER A 204 0.00 7.82 -32.79
C SER A 204 0.27 7.37 -34.22
N LEU A 205 0.80 6.16 -34.44
CA LEU A 205 1.07 5.62 -35.78
C LEU A 205 -0.22 5.45 -36.61
N GLY A 206 -1.33 5.15 -35.95
CA GLY A 206 -2.63 4.98 -36.57
C GLY A 206 -3.48 6.26 -36.65
N GLU A 207 -2.97 7.42 -36.23
CA GLU A 207 -3.76 8.64 -36.24
C GLU A 207 -3.98 9.16 -37.67
N PHE A 208 -5.26 9.29 -38.02
CA PHE A 208 -5.70 9.73 -39.35
C PHE A 208 -6.63 10.94 -39.25
N GLY A 209 -7.76 10.81 -38.53
CA GLY A 209 -8.88 11.76 -38.62
C GLY A 209 -8.60 13.13 -37.98
N THR A 210 -7.91 13.17 -36.84
CA THR A 210 -7.55 14.43 -36.17
C THR A 210 -6.51 15.17 -37.00
N THR A 211 -5.50 14.44 -37.49
CA THR A 211 -4.38 14.97 -38.26
C THR A 211 -4.83 15.53 -39.61
N ILE A 212 -5.64 14.80 -40.38
CA ILE A 212 -6.09 15.27 -41.70
C ILE A 212 -6.98 16.52 -41.59
N THR A 213 -7.78 16.61 -40.53
CA THR A 213 -8.71 17.73 -40.31
C THR A 213 -7.97 19.00 -39.85
N PHE A 214 -6.94 18.88 -39.01
CA PHE A 214 -6.24 20.03 -38.44
C PHE A 214 -4.93 20.39 -39.17
N ALA A 215 -4.10 19.40 -39.48
CA ALA A 215 -2.77 19.59 -40.08
C ALA A 215 -2.77 19.40 -41.61
N GLY A 216 -3.88 18.93 -42.20
CA GLY A 216 -3.96 18.62 -43.62
C GLY A 216 -3.09 17.42 -44.03
N SER A 217 -2.79 17.31 -45.33
CA SER A 217 -2.01 16.21 -45.90
C SER A 217 -1.00 16.70 -46.96
N LEU A 218 -0.05 17.53 -46.52
CA LEU A 218 0.99 18.10 -47.38
C LEU A 218 2.19 17.14 -47.50
N PRO A 219 2.59 16.73 -48.72
CA PRO A 219 3.77 15.89 -48.93
C PRO A 219 5.03 16.48 -48.27
N GLY A 220 5.87 15.63 -47.68
CA GLY A 220 7.14 16.04 -47.06
C GLY A 220 7.02 16.84 -45.75
N SER A 221 5.83 17.27 -45.34
CA SER A 221 5.63 18.09 -44.13
C SER A 221 4.60 17.53 -43.16
N THR A 222 3.35 17.32 -43.60
CA THR A 222 2.25 16.90 -42.71
C THR A 222 1.58 15.59 -43.10
N ARG A 223 1.86 15.07 -44.30
CA ARG A 223 1.31 13.79 -44.76
C ARG A 223 1.91 12.62 -43.99
N THR A 224 1.08 12.00 -43.15
CA THR A 224 1.42 10.79 -42.39
C THR A 224 1.07 9.52 -43.18
N MET A 225 1.65 8.39 -42.76
CA MET A 225 1.43 7.04 -43.30
C MET A 225 -0.05 6.70 -43.43
N PRO A 226 -0.93 6.88 -42.42
CA PRO A 226 -2.36 6.61 -42.58
C PRO A 226 -3.02 7.43 -43.70
N SER A 227 -2.68 8.71 -43.81
CA SER A 227 -3.21 9.56 -44.90
C SER A 227 -2.63 9.18 -46.26
N GLY A 228 -1.36 8.77 -46.31
CA GLY A 228 -0.71 8.24 -47.52
C GLY A 228 -1.34 6.93 -47.99
N ILE A 229 -1.58 5.98 -47.09
CA ILE A 229 -2.28 4.72 -47.38
C ILE A 229 -3.69 4.98 -47.93
N TYR A 230 -4.43 5.92 -47.33
CA TYR A 230 -5.75 6.30 -47.79
C TYR A 230 -5.72 6.83 -49.23
N LEU A 231 -4.78 7.72 -49.55
CA LEU A 231 -4.62 8.28 -50.89
C LEU A 231 -4.15 7.22 -51.90
N GLU A 232 -3.18 6.38 -51.53
CA GLU A 232 -2.72 5.28 -52.38
C GLU A 232 -3.81 4.25 -52.62
N ARG A 233 -4.74 4.03 -51.69
CA ARG A 233 -5.88 3.11 -51.91
C ARG A 233 -6.73 3.55 -53.11
N GLU A 234 -6.86 4.85 -53.36
CA GLU A 234 -7.60 5.39 -54.50
C GLU A 234 -6.82 5.23 -55.82
N VAL A 235 -5.50 5.05 -55.76
CA VAL A 235 -4.61 4.95 -56.94
C VAL A 235 -4.21 3.50 -57.24
N SER A 236 -3.68 2.78 -56.25
CA SER A 236 -3.17 1.42 -56.33
C SER A 236 -3.41 0.67 -55.01
N ALA A 237 -4.33 -0.30 -55.04
CA ALA A 237 -4.60 -1.16 -53.90
C ALA A 237 -3.35 -1.94 -53.44
N ASP A 238 -2.51 -2.38 -54.38
CA ASP A 238 -1.27 -3.11 -54.10
C ASP A 238 -0.28 -2.27 -53.28
N ASN A 239 -0.07 -1.00 -53.65
CA ASN A 239 0.80 -0.09 -52.91
C ASN A 239 0.21 0.22 -51.53
N ALA A 240 -1.11 0.42 -51.44
CA ALA A 240 -1.79 0.64 -50.17
C ALA A 240 -1.63 -0.55 -49.21
N TYR A 241 -1.72 -1.80 -49.70
CA TYR A 241 -1.46 -3.00 -48.90
C TYR A 241 0.01 -3.07 -48.46
N ALA A 242 0.96 -2.77 -49.34
CA ALA A 242 2.39 -2.73 -49.00
C ALA A 242 2.70 -1.70 -47.89
N LEU A 243 2.23 -0.45 -48.04
CA LEU A 243 2.39 0.59 -47.02
C LEU A 243 1.71 0.23 -45.70
N SER A 244 0.52 -0.39 -45.75
CA SER A 244 -0.19 -0.88 -44.56
C SER A 244 0.62 -1.95 -43.82
N ALA A 245 1.24 -2.88 -44.56
CA ALA A 245 2.09 -3.92 -43.99
C ALA A 245 3.33 -3.34 -43.29
N VAL A 246 3.96 -2.32 -43.89
CA VAL A 246 5.08 -1.59 -43.27
C VAL A 246 4.64 -0.94 -41.96
N LEU A 247 3.52 -0.21 -41.96
CA LEU A 247 3.02 0.46 -40.75
C LEU A 247 2.67 -0.53 -39.64
N ILE A 248 1.99 -1.64 -39.97
CA ILE A 248 1.65 -2.71 -39.02
C ILE A 248 2.92 -3.38 -38.50
N GLY A 249 3.89 -3.68 -39.37
CA GLY A 249 5.17 -4.27 -38.97
C GLY A 249 5.92 -3.39 -37.96
N ILE A 250 5.98 -2.08 -38.21
CA ILE A 250 6.55 -1.11 -37.27
C ILE A 250 5.77 -1.08 -35.95
N ALA A 251 4.43 -1.10 -35.99
CA ALA A 251 3.60 -1.11 -34.79
C ALA A 251 3.83 -2.38 -33.95
N ILE A 252 3.91 -3.56 -34.58
CA ILE A 252 4.21 -4.83 -33.89
C ILE A 252 5.62 -4.79 -33.31
N LEU A 253 6.63 -4.39 -34.08
CA LEU A 253 8.02 -4.29 -33.62
C LEU A 253 8.14 -3.37 -32.39
N THR A 254 7.46 -2.22 -32.41
CA THR A 254 7.53 -1.26 -31.31
C THR A 254 6.75 -1.71 -30.08
N LEU A 255 5.57 -2.31 -30.23
CA LEU A 255 4.81 -2.89 -29.12
C LEU A 255 5.54 -4.08 -28.47
N THR A 256 6.14 -4.95 -29.29
CA THR A 256 6.95 -6.07 -28.79
C THR A 256 8.21 -5.59 -28.08
N ALA A 257 8.94 -4.61 -28.65
CA ALA A 257 10.09 -4.01 -28.00
C ALA A 257 9.73 -3.35 -26.66
N ALA A 258 8.58 -2.66 -26.57
CA ALA A 258 8.13 -2.03 -25.35
C ALA A 258 7.59 -3.02 -24.29
N GLY A 259 6.99 -4.13 -24.73
CA GLY A 259 6.56 -5.22 -23.85
C GLY A 259 7.70 -6.13 -23.39
N MET A 260 8.82 -6.16 -24.12
CA MET A 260 9.95 -7.06 -23.85
C MET A 260 10.51 -6.94 -22.42
N PRO A 261 10.76 -5.75 -21.85
CA PRO A 261 11.25 -5.64 -20.47
C PRO A 261 10.29 -6.22 -19.42
N LEU A 262 8.99 -6.18 -19.69
CA LEU A 262 7.96 -6.76 -18.82
C LEU A 262 7.91 -8.28 -18.94
N LEU A 263 8.08 -8.82 -20.15
CA LEU A 263 8.10 -10.26 -20.42
C LEU A 263 9.39 -10.91 -19.90
N LEU A 264 10.51 -10.19 -19.97
CA LEU A 264 11.82 -10.65 -19.49
C LEU A 264 12.01 -10.46 -17.98
N ARG A 265 11.11 -9.74 -17.29
CA ARG A 265 11.11 -9.69 -15.83
C ARG A 265 10.83 -11.08 -15.28
N ARG A 266 11.89 -11.77 -14.88
CA ARG A 266 11.78 -13.01 -14.11
C ARG A 266 10.96 -12.70 -12.86
N ARG A 267 9.82 -13.38 -12.70
CA ARG A 267 9.15 -13.43 -11.41
C ARG A 267 10.15 -13.96 -10.41
N ARG A 268 10.45 -13.15 -9.41
CA ARG A 268 11.34 -13.54 -8.33
C ARG A 268 10.60 -14.56 -7.47
N GLU A 269 11.15 -15.76 -7.40
CA GLU A 269 10.57 -16.86 -6.63
C GLU A 269 11.04 -16.73 -5.18
N GLN A 270 10.13 -16.96 -4.22
CA GLN A 270 10.49 -16.98 -2.80
C GLN A 270 11.51 -18.09 -2.56
N ALA A 271 12.67 -17.71 -2.01
CA ALA A 271 13.75 -18.64 -1.68
C ALA A 271 13.84 -18.76 -0.16
N VAL A 272 13.87 -19.99 0.34
CA VAL A 272 14.15 -20.27 1.76
C VAL A 272 15.59 -19.88 2.07
N ARG A 273 15.79 -18.95 3.01
CA ARG A 273 17.12 -18.51 3.47
C ARG A 273 17.17 -18.63 5.00
N ALA A 274 18.27 -19.21 5.51
CA ALA A 274 18.48 -19.34 6.95
C ALA A 274 18.92 -17.99 7.54
N LEU A 275 18.31 -17.60 8.66
CA LEU A 275 18.68 -16.40 9.41
C LEU A 275 19.90 -16.71 10.28
N GLN A 276 20.83 -15.76 10.35
CA GLN A 276 22.02 -15.84 11.20
C GLN A 276 21.72 -15.31 12.60
N PRO A 277 22.54 -15.64 13.63
CA PRO A 277 22.33 -15.13 14.98
C PRO A 277 22.44 -13.59 15.04
N MET A 278 21.63 -12.97 15.91
CA MET A 278 21.54 -11.52 16.07
C MET A 278 22.54 -11.01 17.12
N ASP A 279 23.34 -10.00 16.76
CA ASP A 279 24.20 -9.26 17.69
C ASP A 279 23.42 -8.08 18.30
N THR A 280 22.79 -8.34 19.45
CA THR A 280 21.91 -7.38 20.12
C THR A 280 22.66 -6.17 20.69
N ALA A 281 23.90 -6.35 21.15
CA ALA A 281 24.71 -5.27 21.71
C ALA A 281 25.12 -4.25 20.63
N LYS A 282 25.57 -4.77 19.48
CA LYS A 282 25.90 -3.93 18.33
C LYS A 282 24.66 -3.24 17.77
N LEU A 283 23.54 -3.96 17.62
CA LEU A 283 22.28 -3.36 17.14
C LEU A 283 21.76 -2.24 18.03
N ARG A 284 21.77 -2.43 19.35
CA ARG A 284 21.37 -1.39 20.30
C ARG A 284 22.20 -0.13 20.04
N THR A 285 23.52 -0.25 20.09
CA THR A 285 24.45 0.87 19.88
C THR A 285 24.24 1.58 18.53
N MET A 286 24.03 0.81 17.45
CA MET A 286 23.85 1.38 16.11
C MET A 286 22.49 2.06 15.90
N THR A 287 21.47 1.68 16.68
CA THR A 287 20.09 2.16 16.57
C THR A 287 19.68 3.14 17.67
N SER A 288 20.49 3.35 18.71
CA SER A 288 20.20 4.31 19.79
C SER A 288 19.94 5.72 19.24
N PRO A 289 18.97 6.47 19.82
CA PRO A 289 18.71 7.85 19.45
C PRO A 289 19.90 8.75 19.77
N GLN A 290 19.94 9.94 19.15
CA GLN A 290 20.92 10.97 19.45
C GLN A 290 20.52 11.86 20.64
N VAL A 291 19.28 11.73 21.10
CA VAL A 291 18.66 12.59 22.13
C VAL A 291 18.21 11.69 23.28
N SER A 292 18.31 12.20 24.50
CA SER A 292 17.78 11.52 25.69
C SER A 292 16.27 11.32 25.58
N PRO A 293 15.73 10.19 26.06
CA PRO A 293 14.29 9.96 26.05
C PRO A 293 13.55 11.02 26.87
N ARG A 294 12.36 11.38 26.41
CA ARG A 294 11.46 12.36 27.05
C ARG A 294 10.06 11.78 27.13
N ASP A 295 9.29 12.27 28.09
CA ASP A 295 7.86 11.97 28.17
C ASP A 295 7.16 12.43 26.89
N LEU A 296 6.36 11.55 26.30
CA LEU A 296 5.53 11.85 25.15
C LEU A 296 4.19 12.35 25.65
N VAL A 297 3.88 13.61 25.38
CA VAL A 297 2.59 14.23 25.69
C VAL A 297 1.77 14.31 24.41
N VAL A 298 0.56 13.75 24.45
CA VAL A 298 -0.37 13.68 23.32
C VAL A 298 -1.69 14.32 23.73
N THR A 299 -2.06 15.39 23.05
CA THR A 299 -3.34 16.08 23.28
C THR A 299 -4.25 15.88 22.09
N ILE A 300 -5.40 15.22 22.30
CA ILE A 300 -6.43 14.97 21.29
C ILE A 300 -7.73 15.56 21.80
N GLY A 301 -8.24 16.60 21.13
CA GLY A 301 -9.39 17.35 21.62
C GLY A 301 -9.08 17.98 22.99
N THR A 302 -9.83 17.61 24.02
CA THR A 302 -9.64 18.06 25.42
C THR A 302 -8.80 17.11 26.26
N THR A 303 -8.50 15.92 25.75
CA THR A 303 -7.86 14.84 26.52
C THR A 303 -6.36 14.88 26.30
N THR A 304 -5.58 14.95 27.39
CA THR A 304 -4.12 14.94 27.36
C THR A 304 -3.60 13.69 28.04
N THR A 305 -2.82 12.90 27.31
CA THR A 305 -2.19 11.68 27.83
C THR A 305 -0.67 11.84 27.81
N SER A 306 -0.01 11.52 28.92
CA SER A 306 1.46 11.58 29.04
C SER A 306 2.03 10.18 29.21
N PHE A 307 2.84 9.74 28.26
CA PHE A 307 3.58 8.48 28.28
C PHE A 307 5.01 8.73 28.78
N ARG A 308 5.47 7.94 29.75
CA ARG A 308 6.80 8.12 30.34
C ARG A 308 7.92 7.83 29.36
N GLY A 309 8.94 8.69 29.36
CA GLY A 309 10.13 8.53 28.53
C GLY A 309 11.02 7.37 28.99
N GLY A 310 11.71 6.75 28.03
CA GLY A 310 12.72 5.70 28.32
C GLY A 310 12.10 4.42 28.87
N ARG A 311 10.83 4.19 28.49
CA ARG A 311 10.02 3.06 28.88
C ARG A 311 9.26 2.52 27.69
N VAL A 312 8.85 1.25 27.80
CA VAL A 312 7.91 0.65 26.88
C VAL A 312 6.50 0.72 27.49
N THR A 313 5.60 1.45 26.84
CA THR A 313 4.17 1.44 27.21
C THR A 313 3.41 0.55 26.22
N ALA A 314 2.73 -0.47 26.72
CA ALA A 314 1.81 -1.25 25.92
C ALA A 314 0.45 -0.57 25.83
N VAL A 315 -0.11 -0.43 24.63
CA VAL A 315 -1.46 0.07 24.40
C VAL A 315 -2.36 -1.12 24.11
N VAL A 316 -3.37 -1.31 24.96
CA VAL A 316 -4.31 -2.43 24.88
C VAL A 316 -5.75 -1.94 24.91
N GLY A 317 -6.67 -2.81 24.53
CA GLY A 317 -8.11 -2.51 24.51
C GLY A 317 -8.84 -3.35 23.48
N PRO A 318 -10.17 -3.37 23.49
CA PRO A 318 -10.96 -4.15 22.56
C PRO A 318 -10.74 -3.72 21.10
N ASN A 319 -11.20 -4.56 20.17
CA ASN A 319 -11.22 -4.19 18.76
C ASN A 319 -12.12 -2.98 18.55
N GLY A 320 -11.67 -2.01 17.76
CA GLY A 320 -12.37 -0.74 17.59
C GLY A 320 -12.16 0.31 18.69
N ALA A 321 -11.38 0.03 19.74
CA ALA A 321 -11.11 0.99 20.83
C ALA A 321 -10.32 2.25 20.40
N GLY A 322 -9.81 2.31 19.17
CA GLY A 322 -9.06 3.47 18.67
C GLY A 322 -7.53 3.34 18.77
N LYS A 323 -6.98 2.16 19.08
CA LYS A 323 -5.52 1.91 19.20
C LYS A 323 -4.71 2.40 17.98
N THR A 324 -5.06 1.92 16.79
CA THR A 324 -4.42 2.35 15.53
C THR A 324 -4.65 3.83 15.24
N THR A 325 -5.79 4.40 15.66
CA THR A 325 -6.09 5.83 15.52
C THR A 325 -5.16 6.68 16.39
N LEU A 326 -4.96 6.29 17.66
CA LEU A 326 -4.00 6.93 18.57
C LEU A 326 -2.59 6.90 17.98
N MET A 327 -2.14 5.76 17.46
CA MET A 327 -0.82 5.66 16.81
C MET A 327 -0.67 6.61 15.62
N ARG A 328 -1.73 6.75 14.80
CA ARG A 328 -1.72 7.66 13.65
C ARG A 328 -1.71 9.13 14.08
N PHE A 329 -2.34 9.49 15.20
CA PHE A 329 -2.19 10.83 15.79
C PHE A 329 -0.77 11.07 16.29
N ILE A 330 -0.19 10.12 17.04
CA ILE A 330 1.17 10.23 17.60
C ILE A 330 2.21 10.41 16.49
N SER A 331 2.06 9.69 15.39
CA SER A 331 2.96 9.75 14.23
C SER A 331 2.69 10.92 13.27
N GLY A 332 1.70 11.78 13.55
CA GLY A 332 1.32 12.89 12.67
C GLY A 332 0.67 12.46 11.34
N ARG A 333 0.24 11.20 11.22
CA ARG A 333 -0.50 10.68 10.06
C ARG A 333 -1.97 11.15 10.05
N LEU A 334 -2.53 11.46 11.22
CA LEU A 334 -3.82 12.12 11.38
C LEU A 334 -3.63 13.53 11.96
N GLN A 335 -4.40 14.48 11.44
CA GLN A 335 -4.46 15.85 11.96
C GLN A 335 -5.46 15.93 13.10
N GLY A 336 -5.25 16.84 14.06
CA GLY A 336 -6.15 17.06 15.20
C GLY A 336 -5.55 16.64 16.56
N ALA A 337 -4.27 16.24 16.58
CA ALA A 337 -3.51 16.02 17.79
C ALA A 337 -2.30 16.96 17.87
N GLN A 338 -1.93 17.35 19.08
CA GLN A 338 -0.66 18.01 19.37
C GLN A 338 0.26 17.01 20.08
N THR A 339 1.51 16.94 19.63
CA THR A 339 2.54 16.09 20.22
C THR A 339 3.82 16.89 20.44
N ASN A 340 4.56 16.57 21.50
CA ASN A 340 5.86 17.19 21.81
C ASN A 340 7.06 16.46 21.20
N ALA A 341 6.83 15.47 20.31
CA ALA A 341 7.86 14.63 19.73
C ALA A 341 8.11 15.01 18.26
N GLU A 342 9.39 15.21 17.90
CA GLU A 342 9.77 15.61 16.54
C GLU A 342 10.11 14.40 15.65
N ARG A 343 10.75 13.36 16.22
CA ARG A 343 11.19 12.17 15.48
C ARG A 343 10.42 10.92 15.91
N VAL A 344 9.18 10.84 15.44
CA VAL A 344 8.31 9.69 15.66
C VAL A 344 8.36 8.74 14.46
N VAL A 345 8.72 7.48 14.70
CA VAL A 345 8.61 6.42 13.69
C VAL A 345 7.49 5.47 14.08
N MET A 346 6.54 5.29 13.16
CA MET A 346 5.46 4.32 13.29
C MET A 346 5.70 3.11 12.39
N LEU A 347 5.61 1.93 12.97
CA LEU A 347 5.53 0.65 12.28
C LEU A 347 4.08 0.13 12.41
N SER A 348 3.37 0.04 11.29
CA SER A 348 2.04 -0.56 11.20
C SER A 348 2.13 -2.10 11.13
N GLN A 349 0.99 -2.76 11.35
CA GLN A 349 0.84 -4.21 11.24
C GLN A 349 1.22 -4.73 9.84
N ASP A 350 0.88 -3.97 8.79
CA ASP A 350 1.36 -4.20 7.42
C ASP A 350 2.40 -3.12 7.08
N PRO A 351 3.71 -3.40 7.27
CA PRO A 351 4.73 -2.39 7.10
C PRO A 351 5.04 -2.14 5.63
N GLY A 352 4.73 -0.94 5.15
CA GLY A 352 5.02 -0.51 3.78
C GLY A 352 6.53 -0.48 3.47
N LEU A 353 7.05 -1.59 2.94
CA LEU A 353 8.39 -1.71 2.38
C LEU A 353 8.37 -1.31 0.88
N PRO A 354 9.40 -0.61 0.36
CA PRO A 354 9.43 -0.25 -1.05
C PRO A 354 9.47 -1.52 -1.95
N PRO A 355 8.44 -1.78 -2.76
CA PRO A 355 8.23 -3.09 -3.39
C PRO A 355 9.27 -3.44 -4.44
N THR A 356 9.89 -2.44 -5.07
CA THR A 356 10.89 -2.64 -6.13
C THR A 356 12.32 -2.68 -5.61
N ALA A 357 12.55 -2.45 -4.31
CA ALA A 357 13.87 -2.33 -3.73
C ALA A 357 14.45 -3.68 -3.29
N THR A 358 15.78 -3.77 -3.16
CA THR A 358 16.41 -4.77 -2.30
C THR A 358 16.22 -4.41 -0.83
N VAL A 359 16.39 -5.37 0.07
CA VAL A 359 16.41 -5.12 1.52
C VAL A 359 17.49 -4.08 1.87
N GLU A 360 18.67 -4.21 1.27
CA GLU A 360 19.78 -3.25 1.41
C GLU A 360 19.40 -1.84 0.92
N GLN A 361 18.77 -1.73 -0.25
CA GLN A 361 18.29 -0.45 -0.77
C GLN A 361 17.23 0.18 0.14
N ALA A 362 16.26 -0.61 0.62
CA ALA A 362 15.21 -0.16 1.52
C ALA A 362 15.78 0.37 2.84
N LEU A 363 16.80 -0.29 3.40
CA LEU A 363 17.48 0.17 4.61
C LEU A 363 18.38 1.39 4.35
N THR A 364 19.06 1.42 3.20
CA THR A 364 19.93 2.55 2.77
C THR A 364 19.15 3.84 2.54
N MET A 365 17.88 3.76 2.16
CA MET A 365 16.99 4.94 2.13
C MET A 365 16.91 5.62 3.50
N VAL A 366 17.04 4.86 4.59
CA VAL A 366 16.95 5.37 5.97
C VAL A 366 18.32 5.78 6.51
N THR A 367 19.31 4.89 6.39
CA THR A 367 20.66 5.13 6.93
C THR A 367 21.41 6.21 6.17
N LYS A 368 21.09 6.39 4.87
CA LYS A 368 21.82 7.23 3.90
C LYS A 368 23.30 6.83 3.73
N ASP A 369 23.67 5.64 4.18
CA ASP A 369 25.03 5.13 4.24
C ASP A 369 25.03 3.61 4.01
N GLY A 370 25.63 3.18 2.90
CA GLY A 370 25.68 1.77 2.50
C GLY A 370 26.54 0.91 3.44
N GLN A 371 27.61 1.45 4.00
CA GLN A 371 28.45 0.71 4.94
C GLN A 371 27.67 0.47 6.24
N ARG A 372 27.05 1.51 6.80
CA ARG A 372 26.20 1.39 7.97
C ARG A 372 25.02 0.44 7.74
N THR A 373 24.43 0.45 6.53
CA THR A 373 23.39 -0.51 6.13
C THR A 373 23.89 -1.93 6.24
N GLN A 374 25.04 -2.24 5.63
CA GLN A 374 25.58 -3.59 5.63
C GLN A 374 25.89 -4.07 7.05
N GLU A 375 26.46 -3.19 7.88
CA GLU A 375 26.73 -3.49 9.29
C GLU A 375 25.45 -3.79 10.09
N LEU A 376 24.37 -3.03 9.87
CA LEU A 376 23.06 -3.28 10.49
C LEU A 376 22.45 -4.60 10.03
N LEU A 377 22.50 -4.90 8.73
CA LEU A 377 21.98 -6.16 8.19
C LEU A 377 22.75 -7.36 8.74
N ASN A 378 24.08 -7.25 8.80
CA ASN A 378 24.94 -8.28 9.38
C ASN A 378 24.63 -8.49 10.86
N ALA A 379 24.50 -7.41 11.64
CA ALA A 379 24.20 -7.49 13.07
C ALA A 379 22.79 -8.05 13.35
N ALA A 380 21.83 -7.84 12.44
CA ALA A 380 20.49 -8.39 12.53
C ALA A 380 20.35 -9.82 11.96
N GLY A 381 21.39 -10.37 11.33
CA GLY A 381 21.34 -11.67 10.67
C GLY A 381 20.48 -11.68 9.39
N LEU A 382 20.29 -10.52 8.75
CA LEU A 382 19.42 -10.29 7.58
C LEU A 382 20.19 -10.04 6.27
N GLN A 383 21.52 -10.17 6.26
CA GLN A 383 22.39 -9.87 5.11
C GLN A 383 22.16 -10.76 3.89
N GLU A 384 21.66 -11.97 4.11
CA GLU A 384 21.35 -12.90 3.04
C GLU A 384 20.00 -12.59 2.39
N LEU A 385 19.24 -11.57 2.81
CA LEU A 385 17.94 -11.27 2.21
C LEU A 385 18.09 -10.50 0.88
N GLY A 386 17.26 -10.88 -0.10
CA GLY A 386 17.30 -10.35 -1.46
C GLY A 386 16.37 -9.16 -1.66
N HIS A 387 15.40 -9.34 -2.55
CA HIS A 387 14.41 -8.30 -2.82
C HIS A 387 13.23 -8.33 -1.86
N VAL A 388 12.60 -7.17 -1.67
CA VAL A 388 11.43 -7.02 -0.79
C VAL A 388 10.26 -7.89 -1.25
N ASP A 389 10.07 -8.07 -2.56
CA ASP A 389 9.02 -8.91 -3.15
C ASP A 389 9.26 -10.43 -2.98
N GLU A 390 10.44 -10.83 -2.50
CA GLU A 390 10.80 -12.23 -2.23
C GLU A 390 10.61 -12.64 -0.77
N LEU A 391 10.32 -11.70 0.13
CA LEU A 391 10.33 -11.95 1.57
C LEU A 391 9.08 -12.73 2.02
N SER A 392 9.26 -13.62 3.00
CA SER A 392 8.13 -14.13 3.78
C SER A 392 7.56 -13.04 4.69
N GLY A 393 6.33 -13.18 5.17
CA GLY A 393 5.72 -12.22 6.11
C GLY A 393 6.58 -11.97 7.35
N GLY A 394 7.16 -13.03 7.93
CA GLY A 394 8.08 -12.91 9.06
C GLY A 394 9.40 -12.21 8.72
N GLN A 395 9.99 -12.47 7.54
CA GLN A 395 11.19 -11.76 7.09
C GLN A 395 10.91 -10.28 6.82
N ALA A 396 9.77 -9.96 6.19
CA ALA A 396 9.34 -8.59 5.94
C ALA A 396 9.14 -7.82 7.25
N ALA A 397 8.51 -8.43 8.26
CA ALA A 397 8.35 -7.86 9.59
C ALA A 397 9.71 -7.54 10.25
N GLN A 398 10.71 -8.43 10.14
CA GLN A 398 12.05 -8.22 10.71
C GLN A 398 12.79 -7.08 10.00
N VAL A 399 12.75 -7.05 8.66
CA VAL A 399 13.34 -5.96 7.87
C VAL A 399 12.68 -4.63 8.19
N ALA A 400 11.36 -4.61 8.35
CA ALA A 400 10.62 -3.40 8.68
C ALA A 400 10.94 -2.89 10.09
N LEU A 401 11.04 -3.78 11.08
CA LEU A 401 11.44 -3.41 12.45
C LEU A 401 12.88 -2.90 12.48
N LEU A 402 13.83 -3.57 11.81
CA LEU A 402 15.20 -3.08 11.67
C LEU A 402 15.24 -1.70 11.01
N ARG A 403 14.46 -1.51 9.94
CA ARG A 403 14.36 -0.24 9.21
C ARG A 403 13.80 0.88 10.09
N ALA A 404 12.80 0.60 10.91
CA ALA A 404 12.26 1.54 11.88
C ALA A 404 13.31 1.96 12.93
N LEU A 405 14.06 0.99 13.47
CA LEU A 405 15.12 1.25 14.45
C LEU A 405 16.34 1.94 13.85
N ALA A 406 16.70 1.64 12.60
CA ALA A 406 17.82 2.26 11.88
C ALA A 406 17.68 3.78 11.72
N ALA A 407 16.43 4.28 11.71
CA ALA A 407 16.11 5.71 11.71
C ALA A 407 16.47 6.41 13.03
N ARG A 408 16.87 5.66 14.06
CA ARG A 408 17.19 6.16 15.41
C ARG A 408 16.05 7.03 16.00
N PRO A 409 14.80 6.53 16.06
CA PRO A 409 13.65 7.30 16.51
C PRO A 409 13.72 7.66 18.00
N GLU A 410 13.32 8.88 18.34
CA GLU A 410 13.10 9.32 19.73
C GLU A 410 11.86 8.66 20.32
N VAL A 411 10.82 8.53 19.49
CA VAL A 411 9.58 7.82 19.81
C VAL A 411 9.35 6.73 18.77
N LEU A 412 9.30 5.48 19.23
CA LEU A 412 8.98 4.32 18.41
C LEU A 412 7.55 3.88 18.72
N VAL A 413 6.68 3.86 17.72
CA VAL A 413 5.31 3.35 17.85
C VAL A 413 5.15 2.12 16.96
N VAL A 414 4.83 0.97 17.54
CA VAL A 414 4.80 -0.31 16.82
C VAL A 414 3.46 -1.03 17.02
N ASP A 415 2.81 -1.43 15.94
CA ASP A 415 1.54 -2.17 15.94
C ASP A 415 1.83 -3.66 15.71
N GLU A 416 1.60 -4.49 16.72
CA GLU A 416 1.81 -5.94 16.71
C GLU A 416 3.12 -6.40 16.03
N PRO A 417 4.28 -5.88 16.47
CA PRO A 417 5.55 -6.03 15.75
C PRO A 417 6.02 -7.49 15.60
N PHE A 418 5.47 -8.43 16.39
CA PHE A 418 5.91 -9.81 16.44
C PHE A 418 4.90 -10.80 15.86
N ALA A 419 3.69 -10.36 15.48
CA ALA A 419 2.60 -11.26 15.12
C ALA A 419 2.91 -12.16 13.91
N ALA A 420 3.67 -11.63 12.94
CA ALA A 420 4.06 -12.37 11.74
C ALA A 420 5.39 -13.14 11.86
N MET A 421 6.08 -13.04 13.00
CA MET A 421 7.41 -13.64 13.21
C MET A 421 7.29 -15.04 13.83
N ASP A 422 8.27 -15.91 13.55
CA ASP A 422 8.43 -17.15 14.30
C ASP A 422 8.81 -16.88 15.77
N VAL A 423 8.59 -17.89 16.63
CA VAL A 423 8.77 -17.78 18.08
C VAL A 423 10.19 -17.33 18.46
N GLU A 424 11.21 -17.86 17.79
CA GLU A 424 12.62 -17.57 18.10
C GLU A 424 13.01 -16.15 17.68
N SER A 425 12.66 -15.76 16.44
CA SER A 425 12.89 -14.41 15.96
C SER A 425 12.15 -13.36 16.80
N ALA A 426 10.89 -13.64 17.15
CA ALA A 426 10.12 -12.77 18.02
C ALA A 426 10.78 -12.61 19.40
N ALA A 427 11.30 -13.70 19.98
CA ALA A 427 12.02 -13.64 21.26
C ALA A 427 13.29 -12.78 21.18
N ARG A 428 14.07 -12.89 20.10
CA ARG A 428 15.27 -12.06 19.88
C ARG A 428 14.93 -10.57 19.77
N TRP A 429 13.92 -10.23 18.98
CA TRP A 429 13.50 -8.83 18.81
C TRP A 429 12.89 -8.24 20.09
N ARG A 430 12.09 -9.01 20.85
CA ARG A 430 11.63 -8.61 22.19
C ARG A 430 12.79 -8.29 23.11
N HIS A 431 13.80 -9.17 23.14
CA HIS A 431 14.97 -8.96 23.97
C HIS A 431 15.72 -7.68 23.60
N LEU A 432 15.91 -7.41 22.30
CA LEU A 432 16.51 -6.15 21.83
C LEU A 432 15.70 -4.91 22.24
N LEU A 433 14.37 -4.93 22.05
CA LEU A 433 13.52 -3.80 22.45
C LEU A 433 13.55 -3.61 23.97
N ARG A 434 13.62 -4.68 24.76
CA ARG A 434 13.73 -4.58 26.22
C ARG A 434 15.08 -3.97 26.63
N LEU A 435 16.17 -4.41 26.03
CA LEU A 435 17.52 -3.87 26.30
C LEU A 435 17.64 -2.40 25.89
N SER A 436 16.94 -1.97 24.85
CA SER A 436 16.96 -0.60 24.35
C SER A 436 15.81 0.28 24.87
N ALA A 437 15.00 -0.22 25.80
CA ALA A 437 13.85 0.50 26.37
C ALA A 437 14.25 1.84 27.00
N ALA A 438 15.36 1.85 27.74
CA ALA A 438 15.89 3.06 28.37
C ALA A 438 16.46 4.09 27.39
N ASP A 439 16.67 3.71 26.13
CA ASP A 439 17.29 4.59 25.14
C ASP A 439 16.25 5.50 24.46
N ARG A 440 14.95 5.11 24.43
CA ARG A 440 13.89 5.82 23.68
C ARG A 440 12.51 5.60 24.29
N THR A 441 11.55 6.46 23.95
CA THR A 441 10.15 6.25 24.33
C THR A 441 9.50 5.27 23.35
N THR A 442 8.95 4.16 23.84
CA THR A 442 8.36 3.11 22.97
C THR A 442 6.90 2.88 23.32
N ILE A 443 6.03 2.90 22.31
CA ILE A 443 4.62 2.53 22.41
C ILE A 443 4.40 1.29 21.57
N ILE A 444 3.88 0.23 22.18
CA ILE A 444 3.58 -1.03 21.51
C ILE A 444 2.10 -1.35 21.61
N VAL A 445 1.40 -1.52 20.50
CA VAL A 445 0.08 -2.16 20.48
C VAL A 445 0.31 -3.66 20.40
N THR A 446 -0.21 -4.39 21.37
CA THR A 446 -0.12 -5.86 21.40
C THR A 446 -1.31 -6.43 22.18
N HIS A 447 -1.79 -7.58 21.74
CA HIS A 447 -2.74 -8.40 22.50
C HIS A 447 -2.07 -9.64 23.12
N ASN A 448 -0.75 -9.81 22.94
CA ASN A 448 -0.02 -10.97 23.41
C ASN A 448 0.47 -10.76 24.85
N ARG A 449 0.04 -11.63 25.76
CA ARG A 449 0.44 -11.59 27.18
C ARG A 449 1.96 -11.67 27.38
N VAL A 450 2.67 -12.40 26.53
CA VAL A 450 4.15 -12.50 26.62
C VAL A 450 4.81 -11.15 26.36
N ASP A 451 4.31 -10.37 25.40
CA ASP A 451 4.83 -9.03 25.13
C ASP A 451 4.59 -8.10 26.33
N LEU A 452 3.39 -8.17 26.92
CA LEU A 452 3.04 -7.35 28.08
C LEU A 452 3.95 -7.64 29.27
N THR A 453 4.18 -8.91 29.60
CA THR A 453 4.93 -9.28 30.81
C THR A 453 6.44 -9.23 30.64
N THR A 454 6.97 -9.41 29.43
CA THR A 454 8.43 -9.46 29.18
C THR A 454 9.02 -8.16 28.68
N LEU A 455 8.21 -7.30 28.04
CA LEU A 455 8.68 -6.10 27.36
C LEU A 455 8.15 -4.79 27.98
N ALA A 456 6.86 -4.73 28.32
CA ALA A 456 6.21 -3.49 28.75
C ALA A 456 6.49 -3.13 30.22
N ASP A 457 6.75 -1.85 30.49
CA ASP A 457 6.89 -1.29 31.84
C ASP A 457 5.55 -0.73 32.34
N ASP A 458 4.81 -0.06 31.44
CA ASP A 458 3.50 0.52 31.70
C ASP A 458 2.47 0.00 30.68
N ILE A 459 1.19 0.04 31.00
CA ILE A 459 0.08 -0.32 30.12
C ILE A 459 -0.95 0.81 30.09
N ALA A 460 -1.35 1.19 28.88
CA ALA A 460 -2.39 2.15 28.55
C ALA A 460 -3.61 1.40 28.04
N VAL A 461 -4.70 1.42 28.81
CA VAL A 461 -5.96 0.78 28.44
C VAL A 461 -6.81 1.77 27.67
N MET A 462 -7.22 1.40 26.46
CA MET A 462 -8.08 2.21 25.60
C MET A 462 -9.50 1.67 25.53
N GLU A 463 -10.46 2.56 25.59
CA GLU A 463 -11.88 2.27 25.37
C GLU A 463 -12.57 3.49 24.75
N ALA A 464 -13.48 3.26 23.79
CA ALA A 464 -14.23 4.32 23.09
C ALA A 464 -13.38 5.49 22.53
N GLY A 465 -12.11 5.24 22.17
CA GLY A 465 -11.21 6.25 21.61
C GLY A 465 -10.35 7.00 22.64
N GLU A 466 -10.49 6.73 23.93
CA GLU A 466 -9.77 7.41 25.01
C GLU A 466 -8.88 6.43 25.81
N VAL A 467 -7.83 6.97 26.43
CA VAL A 467 -7.01 6.22 27.39
C VAL A 467 -7.65 6.36 28.77
N ILE A 468 -8.33 5.31 29.21
CA ILE A 468 -9.10 5.28 30.46
C ILE A 468 -8.25 4.93 31.68
N SER A 469 -7.11 4.25 31.47
CA SER A 469 -6.18 3.87 32.54
C SER A 469 -4.76 3.81 31.99
N LEU A 470 -3.80 4.32 32.75
CA LEU A 470 -2.38 4.27 32.43
C LEU A 470 -1.57 4.03 33.71
N GLY A 471 -0.75 2.98 33.73
CA GLY A 471 0.08 2.69 34.90
C GLY A 471 0.95 1.45 34.73
N PRO A 472 1.69 1.05 35.79
CA PRO A 472 2.58 -0.11 35.73
C PRO A 472 1.85 -1.39 35.36
N VAL A 473 2.48 -2.22 34.52
CA VAL A 473 1.91 -3.50 34.08
C VAL A 473 1.54 -4.39 35.26
N SER A 474 2.40 -4.49 36.28
CA SER A 474 2.13 -5.29 37.48
C SER A 474 0.84 -4.88 38.18
N LEU A 475 0.63 -3.58 38.38
CA LEU A 475 -0.54 -3.06 39.07
C LEU A 475 -1.83 -3.28 38.28
N LEU A 476 -1.82 -3.03 36.97
CA LEU A 476 -3.03 -3.12 36.15
C LEU A 476 -3.39 -4.56 35.74
N LEU A 477 -2.45 -5.51 35.81
CA LEU A 477 -2.76 -6.95 35.72
C LEU A 477 -3.26 -7.51 37.05
N GLU A 478 -2.76 -7.02 38.19
CA GLU A 478 -3.20 -7.45 39.52
C GLU A 478 -4.55 -6.87 39.93
N GLN A 479 -4.84 -5.62 39.51
CA GLN A 479 -6.06 -4.86 39.78
C GLN A 479 -6.66 -4.34 38.47
N PRO A 480 -7.24 -5.23 37.63
CA PRO A 480 -7.79 -4.85 36.33
C PRO A 480 -8.96 -3.88 36.47
N THR A 481 -8.84 -2.68 35.88
CA THR A 481 -9.88 -1.64 35.95
C THR A 481 -10.98 -1.79 34.91
N THR A 482 -10.84 -2.75 33.98
CA THR A 482 -11.83 -3.08 32.95
C THR A 482 -11.98 -4.58 32.75
N HIS A 483 -13.14 -4.99 32.21
CA HIS A 483 -13.37 -6.39 31.82
C HIS A 483 -12.34 -6.90 30.80
N PHE A 484 -11.93 -6.05 29.86
CA PHE A 484 -10.87 -6.40 28.90
C PHE A 484 -9.55 -6.73 29.62
N MET A 485 -9.15 -5.92 30.61
CA MET A 485 -7.93 -6.18 31.39
C MET A 485 -8.06 -7.43 32.25
N ALA A 486 -9.25 -7.71 32.76
CA ALA A 486 -9.52 -8.91 33.54
C ALA A 486 -9.34 -10.18 32.68
N GLU A 487 -9.93 -10.18 31.48
CA GLU A 487 -9.78 -11.26 30.50
C GLU A 487 -8.30 -11.47 30.12
N LEU A 488 -7.58 -10.38 29.84
CA LEU A 488 -6.15 -10.41 29.52
C LEU A 488 -5.28 -10.97 30.66
N SER A 489 -5.71 -10.74 31.90
CA SER A 489 -5.05 -11.24 33.11
C SER A 489 -5.46 -12.67 33.45
N GLY A 490 -6.52 -13.19 32.83
CA GLY A 490 -7.10 -14.51 33.11
C GLY A 490 -7.93 -14.55 34.40
N VAL A 491 -8.48 -13.41 34.83
CA VAL A 491 -9.33 -13.29 36.01
C VAL A 491 -10.72 -12.80 35.61
N ASN A 492 -11.72 -13.16 36.41
CA ASN A 492 -13.03 -12.56 36.35
C ASN A 492 -13.03 -11.21 37.06
N LEU A 493 -13.94 -10.33 36.64
CA LEU A 493 -14.14 -9.03 37.24
C LEU A 493 -15.64 -8.79 37.39
N LEU A 494 -16.07 -8.51 38.62
CA LEU A 494 -17.44 -8.11 38.96
C LEU A 494 -17.42 -6.72 39.57
N ARG A 495 -18.33 -5.86 39.13
CA ARG A 495 -18.66 -4.60 39.78
C ARG A 495 -19.69 -4.85 40.88
N GLY A 496 -19.62 -4.04 41.93
CA GLY A 496 -20.57 -4.13 43.04
C GLY A 496 -20.34 -3.07 44.10
N SER A 497 -21.09 -3.18 45.18
CA SER A 497 -20.93 -2.33 46.37
C SER A 497 -20.38 -3.14 47.53
N LEU A 498 -19.49 -2.54 48.31
CA LEU A 498 -18.95 -3.13 49.54
C LEU A 498 -19.60 -2.44 50.75
N ARG A 499 -20.38 -3.18 51.55
CA ARG A 499 -20.99 -2.69 52.79
C ARG A 499 -20.77 -3.68 53.91
N ASP A 500 -20.33 -3.19 55.08
CA ASP A 500 -20.09 -4.02 56.27
C ASP A 500 -19.20 -5.25 56.00
N GLY A 501 -18.23 -5.12 55.09
CA GLY A 501 -17.32 -6.21 54.68
C GLY A 501 -17.92 -7.22 53.69
N VAL A 502 -19.16 -7.04 53.25
CA VAL A 502 -19.83 -7.90 52.28
C VAL A 502 -19.86 -7.22 50.90
N PHE A 503 -19.29 -7.88 49.90
CA PHE A 503 -19.38 -7.46 48.51
C PHE A 503 -20.66 -8.01 47.87
N THR A 504 -21.48 -7.12 47.32
CA THR A 504 -22.67 -7.50 46.57
C THR A 504 -22.49 -7.15 45.09
N PRO A 505 -22.44 -8.14 44.18
CA PRO A 505 -22.37 -7.88 42.75
C PRO A 505 -23.56 -7.04 42.27
N ALA A 506 -23.31 -6.04 41.44
CA ALA A 506 -24.34 -5.21 40.83
C ALA A 506 -23.77 -4.49 39.60
N ARG A 507 -24.62 -4.21 38.59
CA ARG A 507 -24.22 -3.44 37.39
C ARG A 507 -23.63 -2.05 37.70
N SER A 508 -24.02 -1.48 38.84
CA SER A 508 -23.52 -0.21 39.37
C SER A 508 -22.95 -0.41 40.76
N GLY A 509 -21.82 0.22 41.04
CA GLY A 509 -21.14 0.12 42.32
C GLY A 509 -19.83 0.89 42.31
N ASP A 510 -19.25 1.04 43.50
CA ASP A 510 -18.03 1.78 43.79
C ASP A 510 -16.82 0.86 44.02
N HIS A 511 -17.00 -0.46 43.93
CA HIS A 511 -15.93 -1.45 44.06
C HIS A 511 -15.88 -2.46 42.92
N TRP A 512 -14.66 -2.92 42.63
CA TRP A 512 -14.36 -4.06 41.79
C TRP A 512 -14.00 -5.27 42.65
N ALA A 513 -14.45 -6.44 42.23
CA ALA A 513 -14.08 -7.75 42.74
C ALA A 513 -13.41 -8.56 41.62
N ALA A 514 -12.10 -8.79 41.75
CA ALA A 514 -11.35 -9.64 40.83
C ALA A 514 -11.02 -10.99 41.48
N PHE A 515 -11.16 -12.07 40.72
CA PHE A 515 -10.89 -13.44 41.18
C PHE A 515 -10.56 -14.36 40.01
N PRO A 516 -9.69 -15.38 40.18
CA PRO A 516 -9.38 -16.32 39.10
C PRO A 516 -10.61 -17.14 38.70
N GLN A 517 -10.64 -17.61 37.45
CA GLN A 517 -11.77 -18.38 36.92
C GLN A 517 -12.04 -19.69 37.69
N SER A 518 -11.01 -20.25 38.33
CA SER A 518 -11.09 -21.44 39.18
C SER A 518 -11.73 -21.19 40.56
N ALA A 519 -11.88 -19.93 40.98
CA ALA A 519 -12.52 -19.58 42.26
C ALA A 519 -14.06 -19.63 42.18
N LEU A 520 -14.63 -19.74 40.99
CA LEU A 520 -16.07 -19.77 40.75
C LEU A 520 -16.49 -21.15 40.24
N ASN A 521 -17.35 -21.83 41.00
CA ASN A 521 -17.73 -23.23 40.74
C ASN A 521 -19.25 -23.40 40.78
N PHE A 522 -19.78 -24.35 40.00
CA PHE A 522 -21.17 -24.77 40.13
C PHE A 522 -21.35 -25.51 41.46
N ASP A 523 -22.25 -25.01 42.31
CA ASP A 523 -22.51 -25.60 43.63
C ASP A 523 -23.98 -25.35 43.99
N SER A 524 -24.72 -26.43 44.31
CA SER A 524 -26.12 -26.35 44.72
C SER A 524 -26.35 -25.59 46.02
N THR A 525 -25.29 -25.36 46.81
CA THR A 525 -25.31 -24.58 48.05
C THR A 525 -24.79 -23.15 47.88
N GLY A 526 -24.43 -22.76 46.65
CA GLY A 526 -23.88 -21.45 46.32
C GLY A 526 -24.87 -20.31 46.58
N ALA A 527 -24.38 -19.23 47.20
CA ALA A 527 -25.18 -18.06 47.55
C ALA A 527 -25.46 -17.12 46.35
N LEU A 528 -24.77 -17.32 45.21
CA LEU A 528 -24.92 -16.52 44.01
C LEU A 528 -25.70 -17.32 42.95
N SER A 529 -26.54 -16.64 42.18
CA SER A 529 -27.21 -17.23 41.01
C SER A 529 -26.55 -16.73 39.74
N ALA A 530 -26.25 -17.64 38.81
CA ALA A 530 -25.66 -17.32 37.52
C ALA A 530 -26.51 -17.87 36.37
N THR A 531 -26.73 -17.07 35.34
CA THR A 531 -27.38 -17.52 34.10
C THR A 531 -26.34 -18.02 33.11
N ILE A 532 -26.51 -19.21 32.55
CA ILE A 532 -25.58 -19.75 31.57
C ILE A 532 -25.76 -19.04 30.24
N LEU A 533 -24.67 -18.49 29.70
CA LEU A 533 -24.68 -17.83 28.39
C LEU A 533 -24.19 -18.77 27.29
N ALA A 534 -23.08 -19.47 27.53
CA ALA A 534 -22.48 -20.39 26.56
C ALA A 534 -21.54 -21.40 27.21
N ASP A 535 -21.49 -22.61 26.66
CA ASP A 535 -20.44 -23.59 26.94
C ASP A 535 -19.29 -23.39 25.93
N LEU A 536 -18.08 -23.17 26.43
CA LEU A 536 -16.86 -22.96 25.64
C LEU A 536 -16.00 -24.23 25.57
N GLY A 537 -16.54 -25.38 26.00
CA GLY A 537 -15.91 -26.69 25.95
C GLY A 537 -15.07 -27.01 27.19
N SER A 538 -14.08 -26.19 27.52
CA SER A 538 -13.29 -26.31 28.76
C SER A 538 -13.74 -25.38 29.87
N SER A 539 -14.53 -24.36 29.54
CA SER A 539 -15.03 -23.32 30.45
C SER A 539 -16.47 -22.97 30.12
N THR A 540 -17.16 -22.30 31.04
CA THR A 540 -18.54 -21.83 30.84
C THR A 540 -18.61 -20.34 31.01
N LEU A 541 -19.20 -19.64 30.03
CA LEU A 541 -19.55 -18.24 30.18
C LEU A 541 -20.91 -18.14 30.87
N VAL A 542 -20.95 -17.41 31.98
CA VAL A 542 -22.19 -17.14 32.73
C VAL A 542 -22.37 -15.65 32.98
N GLU A 543 -23.57 -15.28 33.38
CA GLU A 543 -23.95 -13.94 33.80
C GLU A 543 -24.34 -13.94 35.28
N ILE A 544 -23.68 -13.11 36.09
CA ILE A 544 -24.05 -12.85 37.49
C ILE A 544 -24.47 -11.40 37.59
N ASP A 545 -25.72 -11.16 37.99
CA ASP A 545 -26.32 -9.81 38.10
C ASP A 545 -26.10 -8.94 36.86
N GLY A 546 -26.22 -9.54 35.67
CA GLY A 546 -26.05 -8.84 34.41
C GLY A 546 -24.61 -8.59 33.98
N GLN A 547 -23.63 -9.21 34.64
CA GLN A 547 -22.21 -9.09 34.35
C GLN A 547 -21.63 -10.44 33.94
N ARG A 548 -20.83 -10.45 32.87
CA ARG A 548 -20.27 -11.68 32.30
C ARG A 548 -19.02 -12.12 33.06
N VAL A 549 -18.99 -13.39 33.44
CA VAL A 549 -17.84 -14.05 34.07
C VAL A 549 -17.68 -15.46 33.53
N THR A 550 -16.48 -16.01 33.64
CA THR A 550 -16.13 -17.33 33.11
C THR A 550 -15.81 -18.29 34.26
N LEU A 551 -16.41 -19.48 34.25
CA LEU A 551 -16.04 -20.58 35.13
C LEU A 551 -15.04 -21.48 34.42
N ASP A 552 -14.00 -21.92 35.12
CA ASP A 552 -13.04 -22.92 34.62
C ASP A 552 -13.59 -24.36 34.72
N GLN A 553 -14.87 -24.53 34.33
CA GLN A 553 -15.57 -25.80 34.27
C GLN A 553 -16.58 -25.79 33.12
N PRO A 554 -16.80 -26.91 32.41
CA PRO A 554 -17.81 -27.02 31.37
C PRO A 554 -19.24 -27.05 31.95
N ALA A 555 -20.21 -26.59 31.16
CA ALA A 555 -21.62 -26.52 31.56
C ALA A 555 -22.24 -27.93 31.69
N ARG A 556 -21.65 -28.90 30.96
CA ARG A 556 -22.05 -30.31 30.89
C ARG A 556 -23.50 -30.46 30.41
N SER A 557 -24.43 -30.68 31.34
CA SER A 557 -25.85 -30.94 31.06
C SER A 557 -26.72 -29.69 31.12
N LYS A 558 -26.15 -28.54 31.49
CA LYS A 558 -26.90 -27.31 31.71
C LYS A 558 -27.05 -26.52 30.41
N ALA A 559 -28.25 -26.01 30.14
CA ALA A 559 -28.55 -25.34 28.87
C ALA A 559 -28.30 -23.82 28.91
N PRO A 560 -27.97 -23.17 27.79
CA PRO A 560 -27.97 -21.71 27.70
C PRO A 560 -29.33 -21.12 28.14
N GLY A 561 -29.30 -20.09 28.98
CA GLY A 561 -30.47 -19.48 29.61
C GLY A 561 -30.88 -20.09 30.95
N GLU A 562 -30.33 -21.24 31.34
CA GLU A 562 -30.59 -21.86 32.65
C GLU A 562 -29.94 -21.04 33.78
N VAL A 563 -30.68 -20.80 34.87
CA VAL A 563 -30.17 -20.15 36.08
C VAL A 563 -29.73 -21.23 37.06
N VAL A 564 -28.46 -21.17 37.48
CA VAL A 564 -27.86 -22.16 38.36
C VAL A 564 -27.13 -21.51 39.53
N PRO A 565 -27.15 -22.13 40.72
CA PRO A 565 -26.41 -21.64 41.86
C PRO A 565 -24.90 -21.86 41.64
N VAL A 566 -24.11 -20.87 42.05
CA VAL A 566 -22.65 -20.87 41.97
C VAL A 566 -22.03 -20.43 43.30
N PHE A 567 -20.92 -21.07 43.65
CA PHE A 567 -20.11 -20.73 44.81
C PHE A 567 -18.85 -19.97 44.36
N LEU A 568 -18.58 -18.85 45.03
CA LEU A 568 -17.40 -18.04 44.83
C LEU A 568 -16.53 -18.10 46.10
N ASP A 569 -15.30 -18.59 45.96
CA ASP A 569 -14.35 -18.64 47.08
C ASP A 569 -13.94 -17.22 47.50
N SER A 570 -14.40 -16.82 48.69
CA SER A 570 -14.11 -15.51 49.26
C SER A 570 -12.63 -15.26 49.56
N ALA A 571 -11.82 -16.31 49.77
CA ALA A 571 -10.38 -16.16 50.02
C ALA A 571 -9.61 -15.76 48.76
N ALA A 572 -10.17 -16.02 47.58
CA ALA A 572 -9.59 -15.68 46.28
C ALA A 572 -10.03 -14.30 45.76
N LEU A 573 -10.93 -13.61 46.47
CA LEU A 573 -11.44 -12.29 46.10
C LEU A 573 -10.42 -11.19 46.39
N ARG A 574 -10.18 -10.35 45.39
CA ARG A 574 -9.46 -9.09 45.53
C ARG A 574 -10.44 -7.94 45.31
N LEU A 575 -10.67 -7.17 46.37
CA LEU A 575 -11.56 -6.02 46.37
C LEU A 575 -10.76 -4.72 46.29
N TYR A 576 -11.15 -3.81 45.41
CA TYR A 576 -10.56 -2.48 45.29
C TYR A 576 -11.59 -1.47 44.78
N ALA A 577 -11.48 -0.22 45.24
CA ALA A 577 -12.38 0.85 44.86
C ALA A 577 -12.20 1.23 43.38
N LEU A 578 -13.29 1.69 42.74
CA LEU A 578 -13.20 2.36 41.44
C LEU A 578 -12.45 3.69 41.62
N LYS A 579 -11.46 3.93 40.76
CA LYS A 579 -10.70 5.18 40.70
C LYS A 579 -11.34 6.18 39.75
#